data_AF-A0A645G808-F1
#
_entry.id   AF-A0A645G808-F1
#
_cell.length_a   1.000
_cell.length_b   1.000
_cell.length_c   1.000
_cell.angle_alpha   90.00
_cell.angle_beta   90.00
_cell.angle_gamma   90.00
#
_symmetry.space_group_name_H-M   'P 1'
#
loop_
_entity.id
_entity.type
_entity.pdbx_description
1 polymer ?
#
loop_
_entity_poly.entity_id
_entity_poly.type
_entity_poly.pdbx_seq_one_letter_code
_entity_poly.pdbx_strand_id
1 'polypeptide(L)'
;MFKRSEISSRLKEFVKVKLFTDRRNEPYISNKKMQEEMYGSIELPLYVIISPNGEHIGTKTFTRDMEEFIMFLDKGIATKK
;
A
#
# COMPACT_ATOMS: atom_id res chain seq x y z
N MET A 1 0.00 6.22 -13.56
CA MET A 1 -0.02 7.50 -12.82
C MET A 1 -1.43 7.72 -12.28
N PHE A 2 -1.58 8.08 -11.01
CA PHE A 2 -2.89 8.45 -10.45
C PHE A 2 -3.33 9.78 -11.09
N LYS A 3 -4.39 9.76 -11.90
CA LYS A 3 -4.83 10.92 -12.69
C LYS A 3 -5.56 11.98 -11.85
N ARG A 4 -6.04 11.61 -10.67
CA ARG A 4 -6.83 12.49 -9.78
C ARG A 4 -5.92 13.26 -8.84
N SER A 5 -6.06 14.58 -8.80
CA SER A 5 -5.23 15.49 -8.01
C SER A 5 -5.30 15.18 -6.52
N GLU A 6 -6.47 14.85 -5.99
CA GLU A 6 -6.71 14.59 -4.56
C GLU A 6 -5.95 13.37 -4.01
N ILE A 7 -5.79 12.35 -4.85
CA ILE A 7 -4.97 11.16 -4.51
C ILE A 7 -3.49 11.50 -4.70
N SER A 8 -3.15 12.18 -5.79
CA SER A 8 -1.76 12.51 -6.08
C SER A 8 -1.14 13.47 -5.07
N SER A 9 -1.90 14.39 -4.47
CA SER A 9 -1.41 15.29 -3.42
C SER A 9 -1.07 14.50 -2.16
N ARG A 10 -1.97 13.64 -1.69
CA ARG A 10 -1.75 12.77 -0.53
C ARG A 10 -0.57 11.82 -0.72
N LEU A 11 -0.47 11.18 -1.88
CA LEU A 11 0.64 10.28 -2.20
C LEU A 11 2.02 10.98 -2.26
N LYS A 12 2.09 12.32 -2.31
CA LYS A 12 3.37 13.05 -2.20
C LYS A 12 3.86 13.11 -0.76
N GLU A 13 2.98 12.96 0.23
CA GLU A 13 3.34 12.88 1.66
C GLU A 13 3.93 11.51 2.03
N PHE A 14 3.82 10.51 1.16
CA PHE A 14 4.32 9.16 1.39
C PHE A 14 5.63 8.87 0.64
N VAL A 15 6.48 8.05 1.27
CA VAL A 15 7.54 7.33 0.57
C VAL A 15 6.92 6.14 -0.17
N LYS A 16 6.91 6.19 -1.49
CA LYS A 16 6.28 5.17 -2.34
C LYS A 16 7.25 4.04 -2.63
N VAL A 17 6.92 2.84 -2.17
CA VAL A 17 7.63 1.60 -2.48
C VAL A 17 6.75 0.70 -3.34
N LYS A 18 7.37 -0.13 -4.17
CA LYS A 18 6.67 -1.14 -4.97
C LYS A 18 7.28 -2.50 -4.72
N LEU A 19 6.43 -3.47 -4.39
CA LEU A 19 6.79 -4.87 -4.28
C LEU A 19 6.11 -5.62 -5.41
N PHE A 20 6.89 -6.38 -6.18
CA PHE A 20 6.38 -7.21 -7.26
C PHE A 20 6.36 -8.67 -6.79
N THR A 21 5.23 -9.35 -6.97
CA THR A 21 4.97 -10.72 -6.47
C THR A 21 4.35 -11.65 -7.53
N ASP A 22 4.15 -11.14 -8.74
CA ASP A 22 3.41 -11.77 -9.84
C ASP A 22 4.26 -12.70 -10.73
N ARG A 23 5.58 -12.77 -10.49
CA ARG A 23 6.51 -13.54 -11.32
C ARG A 23 6.94 -14.84 -10.65
N ARG A 24 7.33 -15.82 -11.47
CA ARG A 24 7.70 -17.19 -11.05
C ARG A 24 9.20 -17.38 -10.81
N ASN A 25 9.95 -16.30 -10.59
CA ASN A 25 11.38 -16.32 -10.32
C ASN A 25 11.71 -15.53 -9.05
N GLU A 26 12.92 -15.69 -8.50
CA GLU A 26 13.39 -14.83 -7.41
C GLU A 26 13.69 -13.41 -7.93
N PRO A 27 13.49 -12.35 -7.11
CA PRO A 27 13.02 -12.38 -5.71
C PRO A 27 11.49 -12.41 -5.55
N TYR A 28 10.72 -12.52 -6.65
CA TYR A 28 9.26 -12.35 -6.65
C TYR A 28 8.52 -13.44 -5.85
N ILE A 29 9.07 -14.67 -5.82
CA ILE A 29 8.55 -15.75 -4.98
C ILE A 29 8.74 -15.42 -3.49
N SER A 30 9.95 -15.01 -3.09
CA SER A 30 10.22 -14.57 -1.72
C SER A 30 9.37 -13.35 -1.32
N ASN A 31 9.20 -12.39 -2.22
CA ASN A 31 8.32 -11.24 -2.01
C ASN A 31 6.86 -11.66 -1.80
N LYS A 32 6.37 -12.66 -2.55
CA LYS A 32 5.00 -13.18 -2.39
C LYS A 32 4.81 -13.81 -1.00
N LYS A 33 5.78 -14.62 -0.56
CA LYS A 33 5.77 -15.19 0.80
C LYS A 33 5.77 -14.10 1.86
N MET A 34 6.65 -13.12 1.72
CA MET A 34 6.72 -11.96 2.62
C MET A 34 5.39 -11.20 2.68
N GLN A 35 4.71 -11.00 1.54
CA GLN A 35 3.39 -10.36 1.48
C GLN A 35 2.33 -11.16 2.23
N GLU A 36 2.33 -12.48 2.07
CA GLU A 36 1.44 -13.41 2.76
C GLU A 36 1.70 -13.42 4.28
N GLU A 37 2.95 -13.53 4.70
CA GLU A 37 3.35 -13.59 6.10
C GLU A 37 3.08 -12.28 6.85
N MET A 38 3.35 -11.13 6.23
CA MET A 38 3.20 -9.84 6.90
C MET A 38 1.78 -9.27 6.86
N TYR A 39 1.02 -9.53 5.79
CA TYR A 39 -0.28 -8.87 5.56
C TYR A 39 -1.45 -9.84 5.38
N GLY A 40 -1.19 -11.15 5.38
CA GLY A 40 -2.23 -12.17 5.29
C GLY A 40 -2.99 -12.20 3.97
N SER A 41 -2.51 -11.52 2.92
CA SER A 41 -3.17 -11.45 1.61
C SER A 41 -2.17 -11.50 0.47
N ILE A 42 -2.47 -12.33 -0.53
CA ILE A 42 -1.74 -12.43 -1.80
C ILE A 42 -2.47 -11.70 -2.95
N GLU A 43 -3.53 -10.96 -2.64
CA GLU A 43 -4.32 -10.26 -3.66
C GLU A 43 -3.51 -9.14 -4.32
N LEU A 44 -3.83 -8.86 -5.58
CA LEU A 44 -3.20 -7.79 -6.35
C LEU A 44 -4.28 -6.93 -7.02
N PRO A 45 -4.18 -5.60 -6.97
CA PRO A 45 -3.21 -4.80 -6.21
C PRO A 45 -3.50 -4.79 -4.69
N LEU A 46 -2.42 -4.84 -3.89
CA LEU A 46 -2.45 -4.62 -2.44
C LEU A 46 -1.73 -3.32 -2.10
N TYR A 47 -2.38 -2.45 -1.34
CA TYR A 47 -1.81 -1.23 -0.79
C TYR A 47 -1.62 -1.40 0.72
N VAL A 48 -0.45 -1.01 1.22
CA VAL A 48 -0.10 -1.10 2.64
C VAL A 48 0.48 0.23 3.07
N ILE A 49 0.08 0.70 4.25
CA ILE A 49 0.70 1.84 4.92
C ILE A 49 1.49 1.31 6.11
N ILE A 50 2.76 1.72 6.18
CA ILE A 50 3.70 1.37 7.25
C ILE A 50 4.20 2.68 7.85
N SER A 51 4.28 2.75 9.18
CA SER A 51 4.86 3.89 9.88
C SER A 51 6.38 3.93 9.69
N PRO A 52 7.04 5.08 9.95
CA PRO A 52 8.50 5.16 9.94
C PRO A 52 9.19 4.19 10.93
N ASN A 53 8.46 3.77 11.97
CA ASN A 53 8.94 2.82 12.98
C ASN A 53 8.71 1.35 12.57
N GLY A 54 8.17 1.10 11.38
CA GLY A 54 7.90 -0.25 10.88
C GLY A 54 6.54 -0.82 11.30
N GLU A 55 5.69 -0.03 11.95
CA GLU A 55 4.37 -0.50 12.39
C GLU A 55 3.37 -0.51 11.21
N HIS A 56 2.53 -1.54 11.18
CA HIS A 56 1.47 -1.65 10.19
C HIS A 56 0.29 -0.73 10.54
N ILE A 57 0.02 0.27 9.70
CA ILE A 57 -1.09 1.23 9.91
C ILE A 57 -2.37 0.75 9.22
N GLY A 58 -2.24 0.06 8.08
CA GLY A 58 -3.39 -0.51 7.41
C GLY A 58 -3.11 -1.11 6.04
N THR A 59 -4.06 -1.91 5.58
CA THR A 59 -4.03 -2.57 4.27
C THR A 59 -5.31 -2.24 3.49
N LYS A 60 -5.20 -2.11 2.17
CA LYS A 60 -6.34 -1.91 1.27
C LYS A 60 -6.13 -2.69 -0.03
N THR A 61 -7.14 -3.42 -0.47
CA THR A 61 -7.18 -4.07 -1.79
C THR A 61 -7.74 -3.09 -2.84
N PHE A 62 -7.89 -3.56 -4.08
CA PHE A 62 -8.50 -2.75 -5.13
C PHE A 62 -9.91 -2.27 -4.75
N THR A 63 -10.14 -0.96 -4.81
CA THR A 63 -11.46 -0.34 -4.69
C THR A 63 -11.73 0.61 -5.85
N ARG A 64 -13.00 0.72 -6.24
CA ARG A 64 -13.50 1.72 -7.20
C ARG A 64 -13.99 2.99 -6.50
N ASP A 65 -14.22 2.92 -5.18
CA ASP A 65 -14.64 4.03 -4.37
C ASP A 65 -13.42 4.92 -4.06
N MET A 66 -13.54 6.19 -4.44
CA MET A 66 -12.45 7.14 -4.27
C MET A 66 -12.35 7.63 -2.82
N GLU A 67 -13.48 7.90 -2.18
CA GLU A 67 -13.50 8.40 -0.80
C GLU A 67 -12.90 7.36 0.13
N GLU A 68 -13.23 6.09 -0.11
CA GLU A 68 -12.68 4.97 0.65
C GLU A 68 -11.14 4.90 0.55
N PHE A 69 -10.57 5.13 -0.64
CA PHE A 69 -9.13 5.15 -0.84
C PHE A 69 -8.48 6.42 -0.25
N ILE A 70 -9.16 7.56 -0.31
CA ILE A 70 -8.72 8.81 0.32
C ILE A 70 -8.65 8.65 1.83
N MET A 71 -9.72 8.12 2.45
CA MET A 71 -9.76 7.85 3.90
C MET A 71 -8.66 6.89 4.31
N PHE A 72 -8.34 5.89 3.48
CA PHE A 72 -7.21 5.00 3.72
C PHE A 72 -5.87 5.75 3.75
N LEU A 73 -5.60 6.62 2.77
CA LEU A 73 -4.39 7.44 2.76
C LEU A 73 -4.34 8.41 3.94
N ASP A 74 -5.47 9.00 4.31
CA ASP A 74 -5.53 9.97 5.40
C ASP A 74 -5.18 9.34 6.77
N LYS A 75 -5.42 8.03 6.96
CA LYS A 75 -4.94 7.30 8.16
C LYS A 75 -3.42 7.41 8.32
N GLY A 76 -2.65 7.23 7.24
CA GLY A 76 -1.19 7.30 7.29
C GLY A 76 -0.65 8.72 7.51
N ILE A 77 -1.35 9.73 6.99
CA ILE A 77 -0.96 11.14 7.14
C ILE A 77 -1.29 11.64 8.56
N ALA A 78 -2.44 11.23 9.12
CA ALA A 78 -2.86 11.64 10.46
C ALA A 78 -1.89 11.17 11.56
N THR A 79 -1.25 10.02 11.39
CA THR A 79 -0.24 9.45 12.31
C THR A 79 1.07 10.25 12.36
N LYS A 80 1.25 11.28 11.50
CA LYS A 80 2.43 12.16 11.52
C LYS A 80 2.43 13.18 12.67
N LYS A 81 1.30 13.34 13.38
CA LYS A 81 1.18 14.23 14.54
C LYS A 81 1.76 13.62 15.80
#